data_AF-I3D392-F1
#
_entry.id   AF-I3D392-F1
#
_cell.length_a   1.000
_cell.length_b   1.000
_cell.length_c   1.000
_cell.angle_alpha   90.00
_cell.angle_beta   90.00
_cell.angle_gamma   90.00
#
_symmetry.space_group_name_H-M   'P 1'
#
loop_
_entity.id
_entity.type
_entity.pdbx_description
1 polymer ?
#
loop_
_entity_poly.entity_id
_entity_poly.type
_entity_poly.pdbx_seq_one_letter_code
_entity_poly.pdbx_strand_id
1 'polypeptide(L)'
;MKLVGSKQKKKIQEESVGQLHVYSYKLLNDHVKFLHPKLVSLDKSIKQAMMPIPFEVYVSSMVFFSMIAGACGAVMGLIASQFINIQPASMGMILPLLSGLMLFGMTFGILQMIPAIKVKNRSAKLIEEIPHFIGYMSTLATSGLTLEGIFKAIAKEDTDEDIVKDSRFIVRNIDILGMDLISAIKDLVHRTPPGPYSELLEGAIVTVQSGGDLKEYFNATAKVQLEEKKMLMQKTTESLGSVAEIYTIY
;
A
#
# COMPACT_ATOMS: atom_id res chain seq x y z
N MET A 1 21.08 -29.33 -1.99
CA MET A 1 20.09 -28.63 -2.85
C MET A 1 19.28 -27.53 -2.13
N LYS A 2 19.07 -27.56 -0.81
CA LYS A 2 18.33 -26.51 -0.04
C LYS A 2 19.06 -25.15 0.15
N LEU A 3 20.37 -25.06 -0.09
CA LEU A 3 21.18 -23.85 0.15
C LEU A 3 21.25 -22.88 -1.04
N VAL A 4 20.92 -23.34 -2.25
CA VAL A 4 20.97 -22.50 -3.47
C VAL A 4 19.72 -21.62 -3.57
N GLY A 5 18.55 -22.15 -3.21
CA GLY A 5 17.29 -21.40 -3.22
C GLY A 5 17.19 -20.26 -2.21
N SER A 6 17.92 -20.30 -1.09
CA SER A 6 17.93 -19.22 -0.10
C SER A 6 18.78 -18.02 -0.54
N LYS A 7 19.90 -18.27 -1.22
CA LYS A 7 20.74 -17.20 -1.81
C LYS A 7 20.05 -16.53 -2.99
N GLN A 8 19.34 -17.27 -3.82
CA GLN A 8 18.56 -16.71 -4.94
C GLN A 8 17.36 -15.87 -4.46
N LYS A 9 16.62 -16.32 -3.43
CA LYS A 9 15.56 -15.52 -2.79
C LYS A 9 16.09 -14.22 -2.19
N LYS A 10 17.24 -14.26 -1.50
CA LYS A 10 17.90 -13.05 -0.96
C LYS A 10 18.30 -12.07 -2.06
N LYS A 11 18.87 -12.56 -3.17
CA LYS A 11 19.35 -11.71 -4.26
C LYS A 11 18.22 -10.98 -5.00
N ILE A 12 17.10 -11.68 -5.26
CA ILE A 12 15.91 -11.08 -5.89
C ILE A 12 15.23 -10.06 -4.95
N GLN A 13 15.28 -10.29 -3.64
CA GLN A 13 14.75 -9.35 -2.65
C GLN A 13 15.66 -8.13 -2.44
N GLU A 14 16.97 -8.25 -2.68
CA GLU A 14 17.94 -7.14 -2.65
C GLU A 14 17.91 -6.26 -3.93
N GLU A 15 17.47 -6.76 -5.08
CA GLU A 15 17.37 -5.96 -6.34
C GLU A 15 16.12 -5.08 -6.40
N SER A 16 15.00 -5.51 -5.83
CA SER A 16 13.74 -4.74 -5.77
C SER A 16 13.77 -3.66 -4.68
N VAL A 17 14.53 -3.90 -3.62
CA VAL A 17 14.62 -3.04 -2.44
C VAL A 17 15.91 -2.24 -2.55
N GLY A 18 15.81 -0.92 -2.80
CA GLY A 18 16.98 -0.07 -3.07
C GLY A 18 18.14 -0.29 -2.09
N GLN A 19 19.39 -0.23 -2.58
CA GLN A 19 20.61 -0.65 -1.87
C GLN A 19 20.72 -0.08 -0.43
N LEU A 20 20.22 1.15 -0.22
CA LEU A 20 20.15 1.81 1.09
C LEU A 20 19.29 1.05 2.12
N HIS A 21 18.15 0.50 1.70
CA HIS A 21 17.25 -0.27 2.56
C HIS A 21 17.92 -1.59 3.02
N VAL A 22 18.62 -2.26 2.10
CA VAL A 22 19.37 -3.49 2.41
C VAL A 22 20.50 -3.23 3.40
N TYR A 23 21.20 -2.10 3.24
CA TYR A 23 22.27 -1.70 4.16
C TYR A 23 21.73 -1.42 5.55
N SER A 24 20.63 -0.65 5.64
CA SER A 24 20.00 -0.32 6.92
C SER A 24 19.57 -1.57 7.70
N TYR A 25 19.00 -2.57 7.01
CA TYR A 25 18.61 -3.84 7.63
C TYR A 25 19.82 -4.61 8.15
N LYS A 26 20.90 -4.73 7.37
CA LYS A 26 22.11 -5.44 7.82
C LYS A 26 22.74 -4.83 9.07
N LEU A 27 22.63 -3.51 9.24
CA LEU A 27 23.25 -2.78 10.34
C LEU A 27 22.39 -2.77 11.61
N LEU A 28 21.06 -2.67 11.47
CA LEU A 28 20.16 -2.35 12.59
C LEU A 28 19.17 -3.46 12.97
N ASN A 29 19.03 -4.53 12.18
CA ASN A 29 18.00 -5.57 12.42
C ASN A 29 18.04 -6.12 13.86
N ASP A 30 19.21 -6.44 14.40
CA ASP A 30 19.31 -7.00 15.75
C ASP A 30 18.97 -6.02 16.87
N HIS A 31 19.17 -4.71 16.62
CA HIS A 31 18.91 -3.65 17.59
C HIS A 31 17.48 -3.11 17.53
N VAL A 32 16.75 -3.37 16.45
CA VAL A 32 15.42 -2.79 16.19
C VAL A 32 14.27 -3.78 16.49
N LYS A 33 14.59 -5.06 16.76
CA LYS A 33 13.62 -6.11 17.11
C LYS A 33 12.66 -5.76 18.26
N PHE A 34 13.07 -4.91 19.20
CA PHE A 34 12.20 -4.47 20.30
C PHE A 34 11.04 -3.57 19.85
N LEU A 35 11.11 -2.95 18.67
CA LEU A 35 10.07 -2.08 18.11
C LEU A 35 9.01 -2.85 17.31
N HIS A 36 9.31 -4.08 16.88
CA HIS A 36 8.39 -4.94 16.13
C HIS A 36 7.02 -5.11 16.80
N PRO A 37 6.90 -5.42 18.12
CA PRO A 37 5.59 -5.60 18.76
C PRO A 37 4.76 -4.31 18.83
N LYS A 38 5.38 -3.12 18.80
CA LYS A 38 4.67 -1.83 18.81
C LYS A 38 4.20 -1.38 17.43
N LEU A 39 4.72 -1.99 16.37
CA LEU A 39 4.48 -1.61 14.97
C LEU A 39 3.73 -2.70 14.18
N VAL A 40 3.02 -3.60 14.86
CA VAL A 40 2.24 -4.67 14.21
C VAL A 40 1.18 -4.11 13.23
N SER A 41 0.58 -2.96 13.55
CA SER A 41 -0.34 -2.26 12.63
C SER A 41 0.33 -1.84 11.33
N LEU A 42 1.63 -1.53 11.38
CA LEU A 42 2.42 -1.12 10.22
C LEU A 42 2.68 -2.29 9.26
N ASP A 43 2.88 -3.51 9.76
CA ASP A 43 2.99 -4.71 8.92
C ASP A 43 1.72 -4.90 8.07
N LYS A 44 0.55 -4.74 8.70
CA LYS A 44 -0.73 -4.78 7.98
C LYS A 44 -0.79 -3.68 6.91
N SER A 45 -0.43 -2.44 7.24
CA SER A 45 -0.46 -1.34 6.28
C SER A 45 0.53 -1.52 5.13
N ILE A 46 1.72 -2.05 5.38
CA ILE A 46 2.73 -2.33 4.33
C ILE A 46 2.22 -3.40 3.37
N LYS A 47 1.63 -4.47 3.90
CA LYS A 47 0.99 -5.53 3.10
C LYS A 47 -0.17 -4.97 2.28
N GLN A 48 -1.04 -4.17 2.90
CA GLN A 48 -2.20 -3.57 2.24
C GLN A 48 -1.83 -2.49 1.21
N ALA A 49 -0.68 -1.83 1.37
CA ALA A 49 -0.13 -0.90 0.39
C ALA A 49 0.62 -1.60 -0.76
N MET A 50 0.70 -2.94 -0.73
CA MET A 50 1.43 -3.76 -1.70
C MET A 50 2.88 -3.29 -1.92
N MET A 51 3.50 -2.79 -0.84
CA MET A 51 4.86 -2.26 -0.90
C MET A 51 5.85 -3.41 -1.13
N PRO A 52 6.84 -3.26 -2.05
CA PRO A 52 7.82 -4.31 -2.34
C PRO A 52 8.89 -4.47 -1.24
N ILE A 53 8.68 -3.89 -0.06
CA ILE A 53 9.64 -3.84 1.05
C ILE A 53 9.08 -4.67 2.21
N PRO A 54 9.80 -5.67 2.72
CA PRO A 54 9.34 -6.44 3.87
C PRO A 54 9.34 -5.59 5.15
N PHE A 55 8.43 -5.89 6.07
CA PHE A 55 8.21 -5.15 7.32
C PHE A 55 9.51 -4.87 8.10
N GLU A 56 10.34 -5.89 8.32
CA GLU A 56 11.57 -5.75 9.10
C GLU A 56 12.58 -4.77 8.46
N VAL A 57 12.69 -4.81 7.13
CA VAL A 57 13.56 -3.90 6.37
C VAL A 57 13.01 -2.47 6.43
N TYR A 58 11.70 -2.31 6.38
CA TYR A 58 11.07 -0.99 6.49
C TYR A 58 11.31 -0.35 7.86
N VAL A 59 11.11 -1.09 8.96
CA VAL A 59 11.35 -0.57 10.32
C VAL A 59 12.84 -0.25 10.53
N SER A 60 13.74 -1.10 10.05
CA SER A 60 15.18 -0.85 10.11
C SER A 60 15.57 0.42 9.33
N SER A 61 14.99 0.59 8.14
CA SER A 61 15.19 1.79 7.32
C SER A 61 14.65 3.04 8.01
N MET A 62 13.50 2.94 8.67
CA MET A 62 12.89 4.05 9.40
C MET A 62 13.82 4.57 10.49
N VAL A 63 14.32 3.68 11.35
CA VAL A 63 15.27 4.05 12.41
C VAL A 63 16.56 4.64 11.84
N PHE A 64 17.08 4.04 10.76
CA PHE A 64 18.29 4.52 10.09
C PHE A 64 18.15 5.95 9.57
N PHE A 65 17.07 6.23 8.81
CA PHE A 65 16.83 7.57 8.28
C PHE A 65 16.54 8.59 9.38
N SER A 66 15.81 8.20 10.44
CA SER A 66 15.61 9.06 11.61
C SER A 66 16.93 9.38 12.30
N MET A 67 17.84 8.42 12.44
CA MET A 67 19.16 8.64 13.06
C MET A 67 20.01 9.62 12.22
N ILE A 68 20.01 9.46 10.90
CA ILE A 68 20.68 10.40 9.98
C ILE A 68 20.05 11.80 10.10
N ALA A 69 18.73 11.90 10.07
CA ALA A 69 18.02 13.17 10.21
C ALA A 69 18.31 13.85 11.56
N GLY A 70 18.39 13.07 12.65
CA GLY A 70 18.78 13.57 13.96
C GLY A 70 20.22 14.09 14.00
N ALA A 71 21.16 13.39 13.38
CA ALA A 71 22.54 13.85 13.26
C ALA A 71 22.63 15.15 12.44
N CYS A 72 21.94 15.22 11.30
CA CYS A 72 21.83 16.45 10.50
C CYS A 72 21.19 17.59 11.31
N GLY A 73 20.15 17.29 12.08
CA GLY A 73 19.48 18.26 12.96
C GLY A 73 20.42 18.83 14.02
N ALA A 74 21.20 17.98 14.67
CA ALA A 74 22.19 18.41 15.65
C ALA A 74 23.28 19.30 15.02
N VAL A 75 23.76 18.95 13.82
CA VAL A 75 24.71 19.78 13.06
C VAL A 75 24.10 21.14 12.71
N MET A 76 22.87 21.16 12.20
CA MET A 76 22.16 22.42 11.91
C MET A 76 21.94 23.25 13.16
N GLY A 77 21.60 22.62 14.29
CA GLY A 77 21.45 23.29 15.58
C GLY A 77 22.76 23.86 16.12
N LEU A 78 23.89 23.17 15.90
CA LEU A 78 25.23 23.70 16.23
C LEU A 78 25.57 24.92 15.38
N ILE A 79 25.29 24.87 14.09
CA ILE A 79 25.53 26.02 13.20
C ILE A 79 24.64 27.19 13.65
N ALA A 80 23.35 26.95 13.87
CA ALA A 80 22.41 27.98 14.32
C ALA A 80 22.81 28.60 15.66
N SER A 81 23.35 27.83 16.60
CA SER A 81 23.78 28.35 17.91
C SER A 81 24.97 29.32 17.81
N GLN A 82 25.79 29.24 16.77
CA GLN A 82 26.88 30.20 16.54
C GLN A 82 26.39 31.56 16.03
N PHE A 83 25.25 31.59 15.32
CA PHE A 83 24.68 32.82 14.78
C PHE A 83 23.75 33.54 15.77
N ILE A 84 23.14 32.81 16.70
CA ILE A 84 22.24 33.37 17.71
C ILE A 84 23.06 33.58 18.99
N ASN A 85 23.35 34.84 19.34
CA ASN A 85 24.11 35.18 20.55
C ASN A 85 23.26 34.99 21.83
N ILE A 86 23.03 33.73 22.21
CA ILE A 86 22.24 33.36 23.39
C ILE A 86 23.15 33.40 24.63
N GLN A 87 22.95 34.40 25.50
CA GLN A 87 23.52 34.40 26.84
C GLN A 87 22.51 33.81 27.84
N PRO A 88 22.93 32.87 28.71
CA PRO A 88 24.28 32.33 28.89
C PRO A 88 24.64 31.19 27.91
N ALA A 89 25.94 30.98 27.68
CA ALA A 89 26.50 30.01 26.73
C ALA A 89 26.08 28.54 26.99
N SER A 90 25.69 28.19 28.21
CA SER A 90 25.14 26.87 28.55
C SER A 90 23.83 26.56 27.82
N MET A 91 23.03 27.57 27.49
CA MET A 91 21.80 27.42 26.72
C MET A 91 22.08 27.05 25.25
N GLY A 92 23.23 27.47 24.71
CA GLY A 92 23.65 27.17 23.34
C GLY A 92 23.99 25.70 23.08
N MET A 93 24.36 24.93 24.12
CA MET A 93 24.58 23.48 24.01
C MET A 93 23.29 22.65 23.97
N ILE A 94 22.18 23.20 24.47
CA ILE A 94 20.87 22.52 24.47
C ILE A 94 20.26 22.55 23.06
N LEU A 95 20.54 23.59 22.28
CA LEU A 95 19.92 23.82 20.97
C LEU A 95 20.24 22.73 19.93
N PRO A 96 21.49 22.23 19.78
CA PRO A 96 21.79 21.05 18.96
C PRO A 96 21.05 19.79 19.39
N LEU A 97 20.98 19.54 20.69
CA LEU A 97 20.31 18.35 21.21
C LEU A 97 18.82 18.41 20.92
N LEU A 98 18.20 19.58 21.15
CA LEU A 98 16.79 19.80 20.91
C LEU A 98 16.42 19.70 19.42
N SER A 99 17.19 20.34 18.54
CA SER A 99 16.98 20.30 17.09
C SER A 99 17.22 18.91 16.50
N GLY A 100 18.24 18.18 16.98
CA GLY A 100 18.49 16.79 16.61
C GLY A 100 17.34 15.86 17.03
N LEU A 101 16.89 15.95 18.27
CA LEU A 101 15.73 15.17 18.75
C LEU A 101 14.44 15.52 18.01
N MET A 102 14.23 16.80 17.70
CA MET A 102 13.07 17.28 16.95
C MET A 102 13.05 16.67 15.54
N LEU A 103 14.15 16.73 14.79
CA LEU A 103 14.20 16.14 13.45
C LEU A 103 14.13 14.61 13.48
N PHE A 104 14.79 13.96 14.44
CA PHE A 104 14.65 12.53 14.63
C PHE A 104 13.18 12.13 14.80
N GLY A 105 12.48 12.81 15.72
CA GLY A 105 11.07 12.56 16.01
C GLY A 105 10.15 12.85 14.83
N MET A 106 10.37 13.97 14.13
CA MET A 106 9.59 14.33 12.93
C MET A 106 9.77 13.31 11.81
N THR A 107 11.01 12.94 11.48
CA THR A 107 11.28 11.95 10.43
C THR A 107 10.69 10.59 10.79
N PHE A 108 10.83 10.17 12.06
CA PHE A 108 10.24 8.91 12.52
C PHE A 108 8.70 8.91 12.39
N GLY A 109 8.05 9.99 12.84
CA GLY A 109 6.61 10.15 12.75
C GLY A 109 6.09 10.17 11.31
N ILE A 110 6.77 10.89 10.41
CA ILE A 110 6.41 10.96 8.99
C ILE A 110 6.51 9.56 8.34
N LEU A 111 7.64 8.86 8.56
CA LEU A 111 7.84 7.54 7.98
C LEU A 111 6.80 6.54 8.48
N GLN A 112 6.38 6.61 9.74
CA GLN A 112 5.29 5.78 10.25
C GLN A 112 3.94 6.03 9.55
N MET A 113 3.68 7.25 9.08
CA MET A 113 2.43 7.60 8.39
C MET A 113 2.40 7.17 6.92
N ILE A 114 3.56 7.03 6.26
CA ILE A 114 3.63 6.74 4.81
C ILE A 114 2.83 5.49 4.41
N PRO A 115 2.95 4.32 5.07
CA PRO A 115 2.21 3.14 4.66
C PRO A 115 0.69 3.35 4.77
N ALA A 116 0.22 4.02 5.83
CA ALA A 116 -1.21 4.30 6.00
C ALA A 116 -1.75 5.23 4.89
N ILE A 117 -0.98 6.23 4.47
CA ILE A 117 -1.34 7.10 3.35
C ILE A 117 -1.38 6.30 2.05
N LYS A 118 -0.40 5.43 1.80
CA LYS A 118 -0.38 4.56 0.61
C LYS A 118 -1.56 3.59 0.57
N VAL A 119 -1.95 3.02 1.71
CA VAL A 119 -3.17 2.19 1.81
C VAL A 119 -4.40 2.97 1.38
N LYS A 120 -4.58 4.21 1.86
CA LYS A 120 -5.71 5.06 1.47
C LYS A 120 -5.71 5.37 -0.03
N ASN A 121 -4.54 5.74 -0.57
CA ASN A 121 -4.41 6.04 -2.00
C ASN A 121 -4.73 4.81 -2.86
N ARG A 122 -4.22 3.62 -2.48
CA ARG A 122 -4.54 2.36 -3.17
C ARG A 122 -6.03 2.02 -3.07
N SER A 123 -6.64 2.21 -1.89
CA SER A 123 -8.07 1.99 -1.71
C SER A 123 -8.90 2.87 -2.64
N ALA A 124 -8.53 4.13 -2.81
CA ALA A 124 -9.21 5.06 -3.71
C ALA A 124 -9.06 4.63 -5.18
N LYS A 125 -7.85 4.26 -5.60
CA LYS A 125 -7.58 3.74 -6.96
C LYS A 125 -8.39 2.48 -7.26
N LEU A 126 -8.39 1.51 -6.34
CA LEU A 126 -9.18 0.29 -6.50
C LEU A 126 -10.67 0.59 -6.70
N ILE A 127 -11.25 1.50 -5.90
CA ILE A 127 -12.65 1.92 -6.06
C ILE A 127 -12.90 2.56 -7.43
N GLU A 128 -11.95 3.37 -7.92
CA GLU A 128 -12.04 4.00 -9.24
C GLU A 128 -11.96 2.97 -10.40
N GLU A 129 -11.12 1.95 -10.25
CA GLU A 129 -10.88 0.91 -11.25
C GLU A 129 -12.02 -0.14 -11.32
N ILE A 130 -12.70 -0.42 -10.19
CA ILE A 130 -13.72 -1.48 -10.08
C ILE A 130 -14.77 -1.45 -11.20
N PRO A 131 -15.44 -0.31 -11.51
CA PRO A 131 -16.53 -0.30 -12.49
C PRO A 131 -16.10 -0.76 -13.88
N HIS A 132 -14.85 -0.48 -14.26
CA HIS A 132 -14.28 -0.95 -15.52
C HIS A 132 -14.02 -2.46 -15.48
N PHE A 133 -13.25 -2.90 -14.48
CA PHE A 133 -12.83 -4.30 -14.42
C PHE A 133 -13.97 -5.27 -14.11
N ILE A 134 -15.01 -4.85 -13.41
CA ILE A 134 -16.16 -5.71 -13.16
C ILE A 134 -17.00 -5.95 -14.42
N GLY A 135 -17.11 -4.93 -15.29
CA GLY A 135 -17.70 -5.10 -16.63
C GLY A 135 -16.86 -6.02 -17.50
N TYR A 136 -15.54 -5.93 -17.40
CA TYR A 136 -14.62 -6.83 -18.10
C TYR A 136 -14.73 -8.27 -17.58
N MET A 137 -14.74 -8.47 -16.26
CA MET A 137 -14.96 -9.77 -15.61
C MET A 137 -16.30 -10.39 -16.02
N SER A 138 -17.38 -9.60 -16.06
CA SER A 138 -18.69 -10.07 -16.55
C SER A 138 -18.65 -10.52 -18.00
N THR A 139 -17.95 -9.77 -18.86
CA THR A 139 -17.78 -10.13 -20.27
C THR A 139 -17.02 -11.44 -20.43
N LEU A 140 -15.92 -11.60 -19.70
CA LEU A 140 -15.10 -12.83 -19.70
C LEU A 140 -15.86 -14.03 -19.10
N ALA A 141 -16.63 -13.83 -18.03
CA ALA A 141 -17.50 -14.87 -17.49
C ALA A 141 -18.59 -15.27 -18.49
N THR A 142 -19.14 -14.30 -19.22
CA THR A 142 -20.15 -14.56 -20.28
C THR A 142 -19.58 -15.38 -21.43
N SER A 143 -18.30 -15.22 -21.76
CA SER A 143 -17.61 -16.06 -22.76
C SER A 143 -17.19 -17.43 -22.21
N GLY A 144 -17.55 -17.76 -20.96
CA GLY A 144 -17.36 -19.08 -20.36
C GLY A 144 -16.01 -19.26 -19.67
N LEU A 145 -15.25 -18.20 -19.42
CA LEU A 145 -14.00 -18.32 -18.66
C LEU A 145 -14.29 -18.63 -17.19
N THR A 146 -13.47 -19.51 -16.61
CA THR A 146 -13.44 -19.75 -15.18
C THR A 146 -12.88 -18.53 -14.43
N LEU A 147 -13.11 -18.43 -13.12
CA LEU A 147 -12.56 -17.35 -12.31
C LEU A 147 -11.03 -17.23 -12.42
N GLU A 148 -10.32 -18.35 -12.46
CA GLU A 148 -8.87 -18.37 -12.73
C GLU A 148 -8.55 -17.82 -14.13
N GLY A 149 -9.29 -18.24 -15.14
CA GLY A 149 -9.15 -17.74 -16.52
C GLY A 149 -9.36 -16.23 -16.62
N ILE A 150 -10.32 -15.69 -15.87
CA ILE A 150 -10.60 -14.25 -15.78
C ILE A 150 -9.39 -13.51 -15.20
N PHE A 151 -8.85 -13.95 -14.06
CA PHE A 151 -7.64 -13.34 -13.50
C PHE A 151 -6.42 -13.47 -14.43
N LYS A 152 -6.29 -14.60 -15.15
CA LYS A 152 -5.24 -14.79 -16.16
C LYS A 152 -5.39 -13.85 -17.36
N ALA A 153 -6.60 -13.52 -17.77
CA ALA A 153 -6.84 -12.54 -18.83
C ALA A 153 -6.48 -11.12 -18.35
N ILE A 154 -6.98 -10.71 -17.18
CA ILE A 154 -6.70 -9.37 -16.62
C ILE A 154 -5.21 -9.19 -16.35
N ALA A 155 -4.51 -10.22 -15.87
CA ALA A 155 -3.07 -10.15 -15.59
C ALA A 155 -2.19 -9.87 -16.83
N LYS A 156 -2.72 -10.07 -18.04
CA LYS A 156 -2.02 -9.83 -19.31
C LYS A 156 -2.16 -8.39 -19.81
N GLU A 157 -3.06 -7.60 -19.23
CA GLU A 157 -3.21 -6.20 -19.59
C GLU A 157 -1.90 -5.43 -19.31
N ASP A 158 -1.52 -4.57 -20.25
CA ASP A 158 -0.30 -3.75 -20.18
C ASP A 158 -0.62 -2.39 -19.56
N THR A 159 -1.11 -2.43 -18.33
CA THR A 159 -1.53 -1.25 -17.59
C THR A 159 -1.03 -1.30 -16.14
N ASP A 160 -0.96 -0.14 -15.48
CA ASP A 160 -0.38 0.01 -14.13
C ASP A 160 -1.45 -0.01 -13.02
N GLU A 161 -2.69 -0.34 -13.38
CA GLU A 161 -3.84 -0.44 -12.49
C GLU A 161 -3.60 -1.46 -11.37
N ASP A 162 -4.08 -1.13 -10.17
CA ASP A 162 -3.90 -1.96 -8.98
C ASP A 162 -4.65 -3.30 -9.13
N ILE A 163 -5.80 -3.35 -9.80
CA ILE A 163 -6.53 -4.61 -10.09
C ILE A 163 -5.72 -5.52 -11.04
N VAL A 164 -4.97 -4.96 -11.98
CA VAL A 164 -4.11 -5.75 -12.89
C VAL A 164 -2.92 -6.33 -12.10
N LYS A 165 -2.29 -5.53 -11.23
CA LYS A 165 -1.23 -5.99 -10.32
C LYS A 165 -1.72 -7.10 -9.38
N ASP A 166 -2.94 -6.96 -8.86
CA ASP A 166 -3.59 -7.94 -8.00
C ASP A 166 -3.91 -9.24 -8.74
N SER A 167 -4.34 -9.13 -10.01
CA SER A 167 -4.54 -10.29 -10.88
C SER A 167 -3.22 -10.99 -11.19
N ARG A 168 -2.14 -10.25 -11.48
CA ARG A 168 -0.78 -10.81 -11.63
C ARG A 168 -0.32 -11.50 -10.34
N PHE A 169 -0.65 -10.95 -9.17
CA PHE A 169 -0.33 -11.55 -7.88
C PHE A 169 -1.02 -12.90 -7.68
N ILE A 170 -2.33 -13.00 -7.98
CA ILE A 170 -3.09 -14.26 -7.93
C ILE A 170 -2.48 -15.29 -8.89
N VAL A 171 -2.30 -14.90 -10.16
CA VAL A 171 -1.76 -15.79 -11.21
C VAL A 171 -0.38 -16.30 -10.84
N ARG A 172 0.51 -15.43 -10.33
CA ARG A 172 1.83 -15.82 -9.84
C ARG A 172 1.74 -16.84 -8.70
N ASN A 173 0.83 -16.62 -7.75
CA ASN A 173 0.66 -17.53 -6.61
C ASN A 173 0.14 -18.91 -7.05
N ILE A 174 -0.71 -18.97 -8.07
CA ILE A 174 -1.19 -20.23 -8.63
C ILE A 174 -0.09 -20.90 -9.46
N ASP A 175 0.39 -20.23 -10.51
CA ASP A 175 1.26 -20.83 -11.53
C ASP A 175 2.69 -21.08 -11.03
N ILE A 176 3.21 -20.23 -10.13
CA ILE A 176 4.60 -20.34 -9.63
C ILE A 176 4.65 -21.03 -8.26
N LEU A 177 3.72 -20.69 -7.35
CA LEU A 177 3.75 -21.22 -5.98
C LEU A 177 2.88 -22.47 -5.80
N GLY A 178 2.06 -22.84 -6.79
CA GLY A 178 1.18 -24.01 -6.74
C GLY A 178 0.03 -23.86 -5.73
N MET A 179 -0.36 -22.62 -5.41
CA MET A 179 -1.50 -22.37 -4.52
C MET A 179 -2.81 -22.67 -5.24
N ASP A 180 -3.81 -23.18 -4.51
CA ASP A 180 -5.17 -23.24 -5.04
C ASP A 180 -5.76 -21.84 -5.22
N LEU A 181 -6.68 -21.70 -6.19
CA LEU A 181 -7.32 -20.43 -6.54
C LEU A 181 -7.92 -19.72 -5.33
N ILE A 182 -8.64 -20.45 -4.47
CA ILE A 182 -9.35 -19.86 -3.33
C ILE A 182 -8.35 -19.34 -2.30
N SER A 183 -7.29 -20.10 -1.99
CA SER A 183 -6.21 -19.64 -1.11
C SER A 183 -5.45 -18.45 -1.69
N ALA A 184 -5.22 -18.41 -3.01
CA ALA A 184 -4.56 -17.30 -3.67
C ALA A 184 -5.39 -16.00 -3.58
N ILE A 185 -6.70 -16.09 -3.83
CA ILE A 185 -7.61 -14.95 -3.68
C ILE A 185 -7.73 -14.55 -2.20
N LYS A 186 -7.82 -15.50 -1.27
CA LYS A 186 -7.84 -15.19 0.17
C LYS A 186 -6.58 -14.47 0.62
N ASP A 187 -5.39 -14.90 0.20
CA ASP A 187 -4.14 -14.18 0.51
C ASP A 187 -4.16 -12.75 -0.06
N LEU A 188 -4.73 -12.56 -1.26
CA LEU A 188 -4.94 -11.22 -1.81
C LEU A 188 -5.92 -10.39 -0.95
N VAL A 189 -7.07 -10.94 -0.57
CA VAL A 189 -8.07 -10.25 0.28
C VAL A 189 -7.43 -9.75 1.58
N HIS A 190 -6.59 -10.57 2.22
CA HIS A 190 -5.86 -10.18 3.44
C HIS A 190 -4.84 -9.04 3.21
N ARG A 191 -4.41 -8.83 1.96
CA ARG A 191 -3.48 -7.80 1.50
C ARG A 191 -4.19 -6.65 0.79
N THR A 192 -5.51 -6.60 0.84
CA THR A 192 -6.31 -5.55 0.21
C THR A 192 -6.93 -4.66 1.29
N PRO A 193 -6.97 -3.32 1.10
CA PRO A 193 -7.72 -2.43 1.98
C PRO A 193 -9.19 -2.86 2.05
N PRO A 194 -9.84 -2.86 3.21
CA PRO A 194 -11.25 -3.18 3.30
C PRO A 194 -12.09 -2.22 2.46
N GLY A 195 -13.03 -2.75 1.69
CA GLY A 195 -13.96 -1.96 0.88
C GLY A 195 -14.55 -2.75 -0.30
N PRO A 196 -15.11 -2.06 -1.30
CA PRO A 196 -15.83 -2.69 -2.41
C PRO A 196 -15.01 -3.73 -3.18
N TYR A 197 -13.70 -3.52 -3.34
CA TYR A 197 -12.84 -4.46 -4.05
C TYR A 197 -12.59 -5.75 -3.25
N SER A 198 -12.37 -5.67 -1.93
CA SER A 198 -12.25 -6.88 -1.12
C SER A 198 -13.56 -7.66 -1.07
N GLU A 199 -14.70 -6.97 -1.02
CA GLU A 199 -16.04 -7.58 -1.06
C GLU A 199 -16.31 -8.26 -2.41
N LEU A 200 -15.87 -7.67 -3.52
CA LEU A 200 -15.93 -8.28 -4.85
C LEU A 200 -15.15 -9.62 -4.90
N LEU A 201 -13.94 -9.64 -4.34
CA LEU A 201 -13.10 -10.85 -4.30
C LEU A 201 -13.71 -11.92 -3.40
N GLU A 202 -14.24 -11.54 -2.24
CA GLU A 202 -14.91 -12.47 -1.31
C GLU A 202 -16.20 -13.05 -1.92
N GLY A 203 -17.03 -12.21 -2.54
CA GLY A 203 -18.23 -12.69 -3.22
C GLY A 203 -17.91 -13.63 -4.38
N ALA A 204 -16.85 -13.35 -5.15
CA ALA A 204 -16.38 -14.27 -6.19
C ALA A 204 -15.93 -15.63 -5.61
N ILE A 205 -15.24 -15.65 -4.45
CA ILE A 205 -14.93 -16.90 -3.73
C ILE A 205 -16.22 -17.65 -3.37
N VAL A 206 -17.18 -16.96 -2.76
CA VAL A 206 -18.44 -17.57 -2.31
C VAL A 206 -19.21 -18.17 -3.49
N THR A 207 -19.31 -17.45 -4.61
CA THR A 207 -19.97 -17.92 -5.82
C THR A 207 -19.32 -19.20 -6.37
N VAL A 208 -17.99 -19.26 -6.42
CA VAL A 208 -17.30 -20.49 -6.85
C VAL A 208 -17.53 -21.64 -5.88
N GLN A 209 -17.47 -21.38 -4.56
CA GLN A 209 -17.62 -22.43 -3.54
C GLN A 209 -19.04 -22.99 -3.47
N SER A 210 -20.06 -22.18 -3.75
CA SER A 210 -21.46 -22.61 -3.79
C SER A 210 -21.86 -23.24 -5.12
N GLY A 211 -20.98 -23.22 -6.14
CA GLY A 211 -21.32 -23.66 -7.50
C GLY A 211 -22.25 -22.69 -8.24
N GLY A 212 -22.29 -21.43 -7.82
CA GLY A 212 -23.10 -20.38 -8.45
C GLY A 212 -22.51 -19.88 -9.78
N ASP A 213 -23.30 -19.05 -10.48
CA ASP A 213 -22.90 -18.48 -11.76
C ASP A 213 -22.11 -17.17 -11.59
N LEU A 214 -20.82 -17.21 -11.97
CA LEU A 214 -19.94 -16.05 -11.97
C LEU A 214 -20.43 -14.92 -12.89
N LYS A 215 -21.07 -15.26 -14.01
CA LYS A 215 -21.65 -14.27 -14.92
C LYS A 215 -22.76 -13.51 -14.23
N GLU A 216 -23.67 -14.20 -13.55
CA GLU A 216 -24.76 -13.55 -12.83
C GLU A 216 -24.22 -12.68 -11.69
N TYR A 217 -23.26 -13.21 -10.93
CA TYR A 217 -22.58 -12.47 -9.86
C TYR A 217 -21.95 -11.17 -10.38
N PHE A 218 -21.05 -11.25 -11.36
CA PHE A 218 -20.38 -10.06 -11.88
C PHE A 218 -21.35 -9.08 -12.55
N ASN A 219 -22.40 -9.55 -13.24
CA ASN A 219 -23.42 -8.67 -13.79
C ASN A 219 -24.22 -7.92 -12.71
N ALA A 220 -24.62 -8.62 -11.65
CA ALA A 220 -25.33 -8.01 -10.54
C ALA A 220 -24.47 -6.96 -9.85
N THR A 221 -23.22 -7.31 -9.52
CA THR A 221 -22.30 -6.40 -8.86
C THR A 221 -21.88 -5.24 -9.78
N ALA A 222 -21.74 -5.46 -11.10
CA ALA A 222 -21.47 -4.38 -12.05
C ALA A 222 -22.59 -3.34 -12.08
N LYS A 223 -23.86 -3.76 -12.02
CA LYS A 223 -25.00 -2.83 -11.95
C LYS A 223 -24.93 -1.97 -10.69
N VAL A 224 -24.69 -2.59 -9.53
CA VAL A 224 -24.55 -1.87 -8.25
C VAL A 224 -23.42 -0.84 -8.33
N GLN A 225 -22.23 -1.23 -8.79
CA GLN A 225 -21.07 -0.34 -8.87
C GLN A 225 -21.26 0.82 -9.86
N LEU A 226 -21.95 0.57 -10.98
CA LEU A 226 -22.29 1.61 -11.95
C LEU A 226 -23.36 2.58 -11.41
N GLU A 227 -24.34 2.08 -10.64
CA GLU A 227 -25.33 2.92 -9.97
C GLU A 227 -24.69 3.80 -8.88
N GLU A 228 -23.80 3.24 -8.07
CA GLU A 228 -23.02 4.00 -7.08
C GLU A 228 -22.19 5.11 -7.74
N LYS A 229 -21.50 4.79 -8.84
CA LYS A 229 -20.76 5.80 -9.62
C LYS A 229 -21.67 6.91 -10.14
N LYS A 230 -22.86 6.57 -10.68
CA LYS A 230 -23.84 7.57 -11.16
C LYS A 230 -24.31 8.48 -10.04
N MET A 231 -24.62 7.93 -8.87
CA MET A 231 -25.05 8.71 -7.70
C MET A 231 -23.96 9.69 -7.23
N LEU A 232 -22.69 9.26 -7.22
CA LEU A 232 -21.56 10.14 -6.89
C LEU A 232 -21.39 11.28 -7.90
N MET A 233 -21.55 11.01 -9.20
CA MET A 233 -21.51 12.03 -10.24
C MET A 233 -22.64 13.04 -10.12
N GLN A 234 -23.86 12.60 -9.77
CA GLN A 234 -24.99 13.48 -9.51
C GLN A 234 -24.72 14.42 -8.33
N LYS A 235 -24.28 13.89 -7.18
CA LYS A 235 -23.91 14.70 -6.00
C LYS A 235 -22.82 15.73 -6.29
N THR A 236 -21.85 15.36 -7.12
CA THR A 236 -20.78 16.28 -7.54
C THR A 236 -21.36 17.41 -8.41
N THR A 237 -22.26 17.09 -9.33
CA THR A 237 -22.94 18.07 -10.18
C THR A 237 -23.84 19.00 -9.36
N GLU A 238 -24.59 18.47 -8.39
CA GLU A 238 -25.38 19.24 -7.43
C GLU A 238 -24.50 20.21 -6.63
N SER A 239 -23.36 19.73 -6.13
CA SER A 239 -22.42 20.56 -5.37
C SER A 239 -21.85 21.70 -6.22
N LEU A 240 -21.51 21.43 -7.49
CA LEU A 240 -21.07 22.46 -8.44
C LEU A 240 -22.21 23.46 -8.75
N GLY A 241 -23.45 22.98 -8.86
CA GLY A 241 -24.64 23.81 -9.02
C GLY A 241 -24.82 24.76 -7.83
N SER A 242 -24.75 24.26 -6.59
CA SER A 242 -24.84 25.09 -5.38
C SER A 242 -23.74 26.15 -5.31
N VAL A 243 -22.50 25.84 -5.72
CA VAL A 243 -21.41 26.83 -5.80
C VAL A 243 -21.68 27.90 -6.87
N ALA A 244 -22.23 27.49 -8.03
CA ALA A 244 -22.59 28.42 -9.11
C ALA A 244 -23.75 29.35 -8.71
N GLU A 245 -24.73 28.84 -7.96
CA GLU A 245 -25.81 29.65 -7.38
C GLU A 245 -25.24 30.73 -6.44
N ILE A 246 -24.30 30.37 -5.55
CA ILE A 246 -23.64 31.35 -4.67
C ILE A 246 -22.93 32.42 -5.50
N TYR A 247 -22.25 32.06 -6.58
CA TYR A 247 -21.51 33.02 -7.41
C TYR A 247 -22.42 33.97 -8.22
N THR A 248 -23.63 33.53 -8.59
CA THR A 248 -24.55 34.34 -9.40
C THR A 248 -25.43 35.28 -8.55
N ILE A 249 -25.50 35.04 -7.24
CA ILE A 249 -26.30 35.84 -6.28
C ILE A 249 -25.51 37.05 -5.72
N TYR A 250 -24.19 37.10 -5.92
CA TYR A 250 -23.33 38.26 -5.61
C TYR A 250 -23.03 39.09 -6.87
#